data_AF-A0A7Y4VIW2-F1
#
_entry.id   AF-A0A7Y4VIW2-F1
#
_cell.length_a   1.000
_cell.length_b   1.000
_cell.length_c   1.000
_cell.angle_alpha   90.00
_cell.angle_beta   90.00
_cell.angle_gamma   90.00
#
_symmetry.space_group_name_H-M   'P 1'
#
loop_
_entity.id
_entity.type
_entity.pdbx_description
1 polymer ?
#
loop_
_entity_poly.entity_id
_entity_poly.type
_entity_poly.pdbx_seq_one_letter_code
_entity_poly.pdbx_strand_id
1 'polypeptide(L)'
;MEERKKLTTQEKALSINLSKSIYGSFAEIGAGQEVAANFFKVGGASGTIAKTMSAYDMKFSDAIYGVGDRYVCEDRLMRMLAHEYPLLPERLPHRINETRFFAFADTVEVLNFERTNQGHGWIGLRFQLSPNSTPNDCVIHVKMHDNDPLQQQVSLGIVGVNLLHACMFLTDPEQIILSLLDGLTTRRIEVDMFRIHGPDFQHVDNRLMALKLVKNGLTKAAMFGPDGQVMQPSEYLYKKNVLVLRGRFRPVTHVNVDMLLSSLRLFKKESDVERAKIVTLTELTLNDLSLDGSIDEKDFLNRADIICSLGQNVLISNYFEYYKLVDYLSKITKGKKIAMVMGVYALQKVFDEKTYEKIWGGILECFASLFGSNIKLYIYPALRKDDSLFTLENFESELPDNLKNLFRYLMDNNKMEDIHDANVGNLNIISDNVLAMIRKGESGWEKFVPHKVEEAIKENGLFDYPKTIANPLPA
;
A
#
# COMPACT_ATOMS: atom_id res chain seq x y z
N MET A 1 -7.70 29.04 3.21
CA MET A 1 -8.47 27.90 2.65
C MET A 1 -9.72 27.82 3.49
N GLU A 2 -10.89 28.19 2.96
CA GLU A 2 -12.14 28.09 3.72
C GLU A 2 -12.33 26.63 4.16
N GLU A 3 -12.49 26.41 5.47
CA GLU A 3 -12.87 25.10 6.01
C GLU A 3 -14.25 24.76 5.47
N ARG A 4 -14.29 23.92 4.42
CA ARG A 4 -15.52 23.38 3.87
C ARG A 4 -16.24 22.65 5.00
N LYS A 5 -17.46 23.10 5.37
CA LYS A 5 -18.26 22.45 6.41
C LYS A 5 -18.34 20.95 6.12
N LYS A 6 -17.75 20.12 7.00
CA LYS A 6 -17.84 18.66 6.89
C LYS A 6 -19.26 18.23 7.21
N LEU A 7 -19.93 17.61 6.23
CA LEU A 7 -21.26 17.05 6.40
C LEU A 7 -21.19 15.80 7.29
N THR A 8 -22.17 15.67 8.17
CA THR A 8 -22.41 14.43 8.92
C THR A 8 -22.82 13.29 7.98
N THR A 9 -22.69 12.04 8.43
CA THR A 9 -23.16 10.86 7.68
C THR A 9 -24.64 10.98 7.28
N GLN A 10 -25.48 11.51 8.17
CA GLN A 10 -26.90 11.72 7.90
C GLN A 10 -27.13 12.80 6.84
N GLU A 11 -26.43 13.94 6.93
CA GLU A 11 -26.51 15.00 5.91
C GLU A 11 -26.03 14.49 4.53
N LYS A 12 -24.97 13.68 4.48
CA LYS A 12 -24.47 13.05 3.23
C LYS A 12 -25.48 12.05 2.65
N ALA A 13 -26.05 11.18 3.48
CA ALA A 13 -27.06 10.23 3.02
C ALA A 13 -28.32 10.95 2.52
N LEU A 14 -28.76 11.99 3.24
CA LEU A 14 -29.93 12.78 2.87
C LEU A 14 -29.69 13.57 1.57
N SER A 15 -28.51 14.15 1.36
CA SER A 15 -28.20 14.89 0.13
C SER A 15 -28.27 14.00 -1.11
N ILE A 16 -27.83 12.74 -1.00
CA ILE A 16 -27.99 11.73 -2.05
C ILE A 16 -29.49 11.40 -2.25
N ASN A 17 -30.22 11.12 -1.16
CA ASN A 17 -31.65 10.78 -1.20
C ASN A 17 -32.53 11.86 -1.86
N LEU A 18 -32.16 13.13 -1.71
CA LEU A 18 -32.88 14.26 -2.29
C LEU A 18 -32.47 14.55 -3.75
N SER A 19 -31.39 13.93 -4.24
CA SER A 19 -30.91 14.12 -5.61
C SER A 19 -31.71 13.28 -6.60
N LYS A 20 -32.53 13.96 -7.41
CA LYS A 20 -33.35 13.30 -8.44
C LYS A 20 -32.54 12.57 -9.52
N SER A 21 -31.27 12.92 -9.69
CA SER A 21 -30.38 12.35 -10.70
C SER A 21 -29.49 11.23 -10.17
N ILE A 22 -29.60 10.81 -8.90
CA ILE A 22 -28.79 9.72 -8.32
C ILE A 22 -29.72 8.58 -7.95
N TYR A 23 -29.53 7.42 -8.57
CA TYR A 23 -30.34 6.24 -8.32
C TYR A 23 -29.49 4.98 -8.43
N GLY A 24 -29.74 3.97 -7.61
CA GLY A 24 -28.83 2.83 -7.59
C GLY A 24 -29.27 1.69 -6.70
N SER A 25 -28.33 0.79 -6.45
CA SER A 25 -28.55 -0.41 -5.64
C SER A 25 -27.44 -0.64 -4.62
N PHE A 26 -27.78 -1.36 -3.56
CA PHE A 26 -26.87 -1.81 -2.51
C PHE A 26 -26.87 -3.33 -2.46
N ALA A 27 -25.69 -3.94 -2.49
CA ALA A 27 -25.48 -5.37 -2.27
C ALA A 27 -24.46 -5.59 -1.17
N GLU A 28 -24.91 -5.96 0.02
CA GLU A 28 -24.07 -6.04 1.21
C GLU A 28 -23.97 -7.51 1.63
N ILE A 29 -22.75 -8.05 1.78
CA ILE A 29 -22.52 -9.43 2.22
C ILE A 29 -21.75 -9.45 3.54
N GLY A 30 -22.19 -10.34 4.43
CA GLY A 30 -21.64 -10.44 5.77
C GLY A 30 -22.11 -9.27 6.61
N ALA A 31 -21.22 -8.71 7.42
CA ALA A 31 -21.56 -7.68 8.39
C ALA A 31 -21.64 -6.24 7.82
N GLY A 32 -21.72 -6.08 6.49
CA GLY A 32 -21.76 -4.78 5.82
C GLY A 32 -23.09 -4.01 5.89
N GLN A 33 -24.18 -4.61 6.42
CA GLN A 33 -25.59 -4.20 6.27
C GLN A 33 -26.01 -2.79 6.77
N GLU A 34 -25.07 -1.97 7.23
CA GLU A 34 -25.37 -0.64 7.78
C GLU A 34 -25.31 0.47 6.73
N VAL A 35 -24.78 0.25 5.53
CA VAL A 35 -24.68 1.32 4.52
C VAL A 35 -26.07 1.68 4.01
N ALA A 36 -26.83 0.71 3.48
CA ALA A 36 -28.21 0.97 3.03
C ALA A 36 -29.11 1.45 4.17
N ALA A 37 -28.90 0.94 5.39
CA ALA A 37 -29.64 1.35 6.58
C ALA A 37 -29.53 2.86 6.86
N ASN A 38 -28.37 3.48 6.64
CA ASN A 38 -28.21 4.93 6.78
C ASN A 38 -29.12 5.73 5.84
N PHE A 39 -29.29 5.26 4.60
CA PHE A 39 -30.18 5.90 3.62
C PHE A 39 -31.66 5.73 3.97
N PHE A 40 -32.07 4.59 4.54
CA PHE A 40 -33.44 4.42 5.01
C PHE A 40 -33.76 5.32 6.21
N LYS A 41 -32.83 5.43 7.17
CA LYS A 41 -33.03 6.19 8.43
C LYS A 41 -33.25 7.69 8.21
N VAL A 42 -32.66 8.29 7.17
CA VAL A 42 -32.75 9.74 6.90
C VAL A 42 -33.97 10.16 6.06
N GLY A 43 -34.74 9.21 5.53
CA GLY A 43 -35.90 9.49 4.67
C GLY A 43 -35.53 9.84 3.22
N GLY A 44 -36.51 9.78 2.31
CA GLY A 44 -36.30 10.04 0.87
C GLY A 44 -35.68 8.87 0.08
N ALA A 45 -35.42 7.72 0.73
CA ALA A 45 -34.76 6.56 0.12
C ALA A 45 -35.44 6.03 -1.16
N SER A 46 -36.77 6.17 -1.30
CA SER A 46 -37.48 5.77 -2.53
C SER A 46 -37.04 6.56 -3.78
N GLY A 47 -36.46 7.74 -3.58
CA GLY A 47 -35.86 8.58 -4.61
C GLY A 47 -34.45 8.17 -5.04
N THR A 48 -33.83 7.19 -4.38
CA THR A 48 -32.42 6.79 -4.62
C THR A 48 -32.22 5.28 -4.72
N ILE A 49 -32.95 4.48 -3.94
CA ILE A 49 -32.72 3.04 -3.82
C ILE A 49 -33.68 2.28 -4.74
N ALA A 50 -33.13 1.67 -5.79
CA ALA A 50 -33.82 0.73 -6.65
C ALA A 50 -33.96 -0.65 -5.98
N LYS A 51 -32.88 -1.11 -5.33
CA LYS A 51 -32.77 -2.42 -4.69
C LYS A 51 -31.76 -2.39 -3.56
N THR A 52 -32.08 -3.05 -2.46
CA THR A 52 -31.09 -3.49 -1.46
C THR A 52 -31.14 -5.02 -1.41
N MET A 53 -29.99 -5.68 -1.27
CA MET A 53 -29.92 -7.13 -1.18
C MET A 53 -28.82 -7.56 -0.22
N SER A 54 -29.08 -8.67 0.48
CA SER A 54 -28.14 -9.30 1.41
C SER A 54 -28.18 -10.81 1.25
N ALA A 55 -27.01 -11.44 1.14
CA ALA A 55 -26.88 -12.89 1.02
C ALA A 55 -25.90 -13.42 2.06
N TYR A 56 -26.43 -13.91 3.18
CA TYR A 56 -25.64 -14.48 4.28
C TYR A 56 -25.23 -15.93 4.05
N ASP A 57 -26.13 -16.75 3.48
CA ASP A 57 -25.82 -18.14 3.19
C ASP A 57 -24.88 -18.23 1.99
N MET A 58 -23.83 -19.04 2.14
CA MET A 58 -22.78 -19.20 1.13
C MET A 58 -23.36 -19.70 -0.19
N LYS A 59 -24.27 -20.67 -0.19
CA LYS A 59 -24.85 -21.24 -1.41
C LYS A 59 -25.78 -20.26 -2.11
N PHE A 60 -26.57 -19.49 -1.34
CA PHE A 60 -27.38 -18.41 -1.91
C PHE A 60 -26.50 -17.36 -2.57
N SER A 61 -25.45 -16.95 -1.88
CA SER A 61 -24.52 -15.95 -2.40
C SER A 61 -23.77 -16.45 -3.63
N ASP A 62 -23.34 -17.71 -3.64
CA ASP A 62 -22.66 -18.34 -4.79
C ASP A 62 -23.60 -18.55 -5.98
N ALA A 63 -24.89 -18.82 -5.74
CA ALA A 63 -25.87 -18.92 -6.81
C ALA A 63 -26.10 -17.59 -7.55
N ILE A 64 -25.83 -16.46 -6.89
CA ILE A 64 -26.00 -15.11 -7.46
C ILE A 64 -24.68 -14.60 -8.05
N TYR A 65 -23.57 -14.74 -7.31
CA TYR A 65 -22.27 -14.12 -7.64
C TYR A 65 -21.19 -15.11 -8.11
N GLY A 66 -21.54 -16.39 -8.20
CA GLY A 66 -20.64 -17.48 -8.54
C GLY A 66 -19.80 -17.98 -7.36
N VAL A 67 -19.26 -19.19 -7.51
CA VAL A 67 -18.41 -19.85 -6.50
C VAL A 67 -17.05 -19.15 -6.43
N GLY A 68 -16.44 -19.08 -5.25
CA GLY A 68 -15.07 -18.57 -5.07
C GLY A 68 -14.35 -19.20 -3.89
N ASP A 69 -13.02 -19.14 -3.89
CA ASP A 69 -12.19 -19.74 -2.83
C ASP A 69 -12.28 -18.99 -1.50
N ARG A 70 -12.53 -17.68 -1.54
CA ARG A 70 -12.71 -16.81 -0.38
C ARG A 70 -14.01 -16.01 -0.53
N TYR A 71 -14.64 -15.76 0.61
CA TYR A 71 -15.87 -14.96 0.66
C TYR A 71 -15.54 -13.48 0.85
N VAL A 72 -14.56 -13.17 1.69
CA VAL A 72 -14.04 -11.80 1.85
C VAL A 72 -12.80 -11.60 0.99
N CYS A 73 -13.02 -11.19 -0.25
CA CYS A 73 -11.97 -10.86 -1.22
C CYS A 73 -12.45 -9.88 -2.29
N GLU A 74 -11.48 -9.23 -2.96
CA GLU A 74 -11.72 -8.30 -4.05
C GLU A 74 -12.48 -8.94 -5.23
N ASP A 75 -12.11 -10.17 -5.62
CA ASP A 75 -12.74 -10.88 -6.72
C ASP A 75 -14.25 -11.09 -6.52
N ARG A 76 -14.68 -11.31 -5.26
CA ARG A 76 -16.11 -11.42 -4.95
C ARG A 76 -16.78 -10.06 -5.08
N LEU A 77 -16.18 -9.00 -4.52
CA LEU A 77 -16.68 -7.64 -4.64
C LEU A 77 -16.90 -7.25 -6.11
N MET A 78 -15.90 -7.50 -6.97
CA MET A 78 -15.98 -7.14 -8.39
C MET A 78 -17.08 -7.93 -9.12
N ARG A 79 -17.30 -9.21 -8.78
CA ARG A 79 -18.42 -10.01 -9.31
C ARG A 79 -19.77 -9.47 -8.86
N MET A 80 -19.88 -8.99 -7.63
CA MET A 80 -21.10 -8.33 -7.15
C MET A 80 -21.39 -7.07 -7.95
N LEU A 81 -20.42 -6.18 -8.12
CA LEU A 81 -20.58 -4.97 -8.94
C LEU A 81 -20.93 -5.28 -10.40
N ALA A 82 -20.30 -6.32 -10.98
CA ALA A 82 -20.55 -6.76 -12.33
C ALA A 82 -21.95 -7.37 -12.53
N HIS A 83 -22.51 -8.01 -11.49
CA HIS A 83 -23.87 -8.53 -11.50
C HIS A 83 -24.91 -7.44 -11.24
N GLU A 84 -24.67 -6.60 -10.25
CA GLU A 84 -25.68 -5.67 -9.72
C GLU A 84 -25.89 -4.45 -10.60
N TYR A 85 -24.82 -3.90 -11.17
CA TYR A 85 -24.91 -2.67 -11.95
C TYR A 85 -25.75 -2.81 -13.23
N PRO A 86 -25.55 -3.83 -14.10
CA PRO A 86 -26.31 -3.94 -15.36
C PRO A 86 -27.82 -4.10 -15.17
N LEU A 87 -28.27 -4.64 -14.02
CA LEU A 87 -29.69 -4.79 -13.72
C LEU A 87 -30.44 -3.45 -13.62
N LEU A 88 -29.73 -2.36 -13.30
CA LEU A 88 -30.32 -1.03 -13.18
C LEU A 88 -30.82 -0.50 -14.54
N PRO A 89 -29.97 -0.29 -15.57
CA PRO A 89 -30.45 0.15 -16.88
C PRO A 89 -31.35 -0.89 -17.55
N GLU A 90 -31.15 -2.19 -17.32
CA GLU A 90 -32.01 -3.26 -17.86
C GLU A 90 -33.47 -3.13 -17.38
N ARG A 91 -33.67 -2.88 -16.08
CA ARG A 91 -35.00 -2.85 -15.46
C ARG A 91 -35.61 -1.45 -15.41
N LEU A 92 -34.80 -0.39 -15.56
CA LEU A 92 -35.23 1.01 -15.47
C LEU A 92 -34.88 1.82 -16.74
N PRO A 93 -35.26 1.35 -17.95
CA PRO A 93 -34.88 2.01 -19.20
C PRO A 93 -35.40 3.45 -19.30
N HIS A 94 -36.56 3.73 -18.70
CA HIS A 94 -37.18 5.05 -18.67
C HIS A 94 -36.40 6.10 -17.85
N ARG A 95 -35.43 5.70 -17.02
CA ARG A 95 -34.63 6.60 -16.15
C ARG A 95 -33.26 6.95 -16.72
N ILE A 96 -32.79 6.20 -17.71
CA ILE A 96 -31.40 6.23 -18.20
C ILE A 96 -30.91 7.64 -18.57
N ASN A 97 -31.77 8.45 -19.20
CA ASN A 97 -31.37 9.75 -19.74
C ASN A 97 -31.15 10.84 -18.68
N GLU A 98 -31.72 10.68 -17.48
CA GLU A 98 -31.71 11.70 -16.43
C GLU A 98 -30.97 11.24 -15.16
N THR A 99 -30.58 9.97 -15.12
CA THR A 99 -30.08 9.30 -13.93
C THR A 99 -28.61 8.93 -14.09
N ARG A 100 -27.83 9.25 -13.06
CA ARG A 100 -26.50 8.72 -12.81
C ARG A 100 -26.66 7.48 -11.95
N PHE A 101 -26.53 6.31 -12.58
CA PHE A 101 -26.69 5.04 -11.88
C PHE A 101 -25.47 4.73 -11.01
N PHE A 102 -25.71 4.10 -9.86
CA PHE A 102 -24.67 3.47 -9.05
C PHE A 102 -25.05 2.07 -8.57
N ALA A 103 -24.06 1.20 -8.41
CA ALA A 103 -24.17 -0.04 -7.67
C ALA A 103 -23.09 -0.04 -6.59
N PHE A 104 -23.52 -0.11 -5.34
CA PHE A 104 -22.66 -0.28 -4.19
C PHE A 104 -22.61 -1.76 -3.84
N ALA A 105 -21.41 -2.26 -3.55
CA ALA A 105 -21.23 -3.61 -3.04
C ALA A 105 -20.22 -3.62 -1.88
N ASP A 106 -20.44 -4.50 -0.92
CA ASP A 106 -19.43 -4.84 0.08
C ASP A 106 -19.43 -6.32 0.43
N THR A 107 -18.27 -6.77 0.90
CA THR A 107 -18.07 -8.12 1.42
C THR A 107 -17.15 -8.00 2.62
N VAL A 108 -17.68 -8.25 3.81
CA VAL A 108 -17.03 -7.84 5.07
C VAL A 108 -17.15 -8.89 6.17
N GLU A 109 -16.07 -9.06 6.93
CA GLU A 109 -16.02 -9.84 8.15
C GLU A 109 -15.73 -8.93 9.36
N VAL A 110 -16.60 -8.96 10.36
CA VAL A 110 -16.40 -8.30 11.66
C VAL A 110 -15.80 -9.27 12.68
N LEU A 111 -15.46 -8.77 13.86
CA LEU A 111 -15.01 -9.61 14.97
C LEU A 111 -15.97 -10.77 15.22
N ASN A 112 -15.40 -11.98 15.25
CA ASN A 112 -16.11 -13.17 15.69
C ASN A 112 -16.27 -13.16 17.22
N PHE A 113 -17.13 -14.03 17.74
CA PHE A 113 -17.45 -14.09 19.17
C PHE A 113 -16.21 -14.30 20.05
N GLU A 114 -15.25 -15.11 19.57
CA GLU A 114 -14.01 -15.43 20.28
C GLU A 114 -12.91 -14.36 20.12
N ARG A 115 -13.13 -13.35 19.28
CA ARG A 115 -12.19 -12.27 18.95
C ARG A 115 -10.82 -12.77 18.47
N THR A 116 -10.84 -13.85 17.69
CA THR A 116 -9.62 -14.47 17.15
C THR A 116 -9.23 -13.92 15.76
N ASN A 117 -10.12 -13.15 15.14
CA ASN A 117 -9.91 -12.51 13.85
C ASN A 117 -9.71 -11.00 13.99
N GLN A 118 -9.29 -10.37 12.88
CA GLN A 118 -9.21 -8.93 12.72
C GLN A 118 -10.33 -8.53 11.76
N GLY A 119 -11.25 -7.68 12.19
CA GLY A 119 -12.32 -7.21 11.31
C GLY A 119 -11.75 -6.48 10.09
N HIS A 120 -12.21 -6.83 8.89
CA HIS A 120 -11.78 -6.22 7.63
C HIS A 120 -12.78 -6.48 6.50
N GLY A 121 -12.68 -5.73 5.40
CA GLY A 121 -13.57 -5.95 4.27
C GLY A 121 -13.24 -5.14 3.03
N TRP A 122 -13.87 -5.56 1.93
CA TRP A 122 -13.80 -4.92 0.63
C TRP A 122 -15.10 -4.15 0.38
N ILE A 123 -14.97 -2.89 -0.04
CA ILE A 123 -16.10 -2.02 -0.37
C ILE A 123 -15.86 -1.45 -1.77
N GLY A 124 -16.90 -1.46 -2.59
CA GLY A 124 -16.82 -1.05 -3.99
C GLY A 124 -18.02 -0.26 -4.42
N LEU A 125 -17.78 0.66 -5.34
CA LEU A 125 -18.80 1.47 -5.97
C LEU A 125 -18.57 1.52 -7.47
N ARG A 126 -19.54 1.05 -8.23
CA ARG A 126 -19.63 1.27 -9.68
C ARG A 126 -20.61 2.40 -9.95
N PHE A 127 -20.20 3.49 -10.59
CA PHE A 127 -21.01 4.72 -10.66
C PHE A 127 -20.78 5.55 -11.92
N GLN A 128 -21.78 6.34 -12.29
CA GLN A 128 -21.70 7.32 -13.37
C GLN A 128 -21.53 8.75 -12.83
N LEU A 129 -20.69 9.56 -13.49
CA LEU A 129 -20.67 11.01 -13.26
C LEU A 129 -21.67 11.76 -14.14
N SER A 130 -22.05 11.18 -15.28
CA SER A 130 -23.06 11.72 -16.20
C SER A 130 -24.03 10.61 -16.64
N PRO A 131 -25.33 10.90 -16.85
CA PRO A 131 -26.25 9.94 -17.44
C PRO A 131 -25.72 9.40 -18.77
N ASN A 132 -26.05 8.16 -19.12
CA ASN A 132 -25.56 7.45 -20.31
C ASN A 132 -24.04 7.23 -20.41
N SER A 133 -23.22 7.62 -19.43
CA SER A 133 -21.77 7.39 -19.49
C SER A 133 -21.43 5.92 -19.21
N THR A 134 -20.26 5.47 -19.68
CA THR A 134 -19.67 4.24 -19.13
C THR A 134 -19.37 4.49 -17.64
N PRO A 135 -19.61 3.53 -16.74
CA PRO A 135 -19.36 3.74 -15.31
C PRO A 135 -17.87 3.73 -14.96
N ASN A 136 -17.56 4.36 -13.84
CA ASN A 136 -16.30 4.25 -13.12
C ASN A 136 -16.45 3.26 -11.96
N ASP A 137 -15.32 2.74 -11.49
CA ASP A 137 -15.23 1.85 -10.34
C ASP A 137 -14.28 2.45 -9.30
N CYS A 138 -14.75 2.59 -8.06
CA CYS A 138 -13.95 2.94 -6.90
C CYS A 138 -13.98 1.77 -5.91
N VAL A 139 -12.81 1.24 -5.58
CA VAL A 139 -12.63 0.06 -4.73
C VAL A 139 -11.72 0.43 -3.57
N ILE A 140 -12.12 0.07 -2.35
CA ILE A 140 -11.33 0.25 -1.14
C ILE A 140 -11.30 -1.04 -0.32
N HIS A 141 -10.24 -1.19 0.46
CA HIS A 141 -10.20 -2.17 1.55
C HIS A 141 -10.09 -1.41 2.88
N VAL A 142 -10.72 -1.97 3.91
CA VAL A 142 -10.72 -1.41 5.26
C VAL A 142 -10.32 -2.42 6.31
N LYS A 143 -9.68 -1.95 7.38
CA LYS A 143 -9.45 -2.69 8.64
C LYS A 143 -10.16 -2.01 9.79
N MET A 144 -10.81 -2.78 10.64
CA MET A 144 -11.66 -2.28 11.72
C MET A 144 -11.03 -2.53 13.08
N HIS A 145 -10.76 -1.47 13.81
CA HIS A 145 -10.02 -1.49 15.07
C HIS A 145 -10.94 -1.39 16.31
N ASP A 146 -12.24 -1.13 16.12
CA ASP A 146 -13.22 -1.20 17.19
C ASP A 146 -13.26 -2.63 17.78
N ASN A 147 -13.30 -2.76 19.11
CA ASN A 147 -13.31 -4.05 19.83
C ASN A 147 -14.72 -4.66 20.00
N ASP A 148 -15.72 -4.08 19.34
CA ASP A 148 -17.11 -4.48 19.39
C ASP A 148 -17.68 -4.65 17.97
N PRO A 149 -18.29 -5.80 17.63
CA PRO A 149 -18.80 -6.04 16.28
C PRO A 149 -19.86 -5.02 15.82
N LEU A 150 -20.72 -4.51 16.71
CA LEU A 150 -21.74 -3.53 16.33
C LEU A 150 -21.10 -2.17 16.03
N GLN A 151 -20.11 -1.76 16.80
CA GLN A 151 -19.33 -0.54 16.51
C GLN A 151 -18.59 -0.64 15.17
N GLN A 152 -18.08 -1.83 14.82
CA GLN A 152 -17.48 -2.09 13.52
C GLN A 152 -18.50 -1.92 12.38
N GLN A 153 -19.71 -2.47 12.51
CA GLN A 153 -20.80 -2.28 11.54
C GLN A 153 -21.17 -0.81 11.36
N VAL A 154 -21.27 -0.05 12.46
CA VAL A 154 -21.54 1.40 12.39
C VAL A 154 -20.43 2.14 11.64
N SER A 155 -19.16 1.83 11.93
CA SER A 155 -18.01 2.43 11.24
C SER A 155 -18.01 2.11 9.75
N LEU A 156 -18.33 0.86 9.35
CA LEU A 156 -18.50 0.47 7.95
C LEU A 156 -19.62 1.24 7.26
N GLY A 157 -20.78 1.36 7.92
CA GLY A 157 -21.92 2.13 7.42
C GLY A 157 -21.52 3.57 7.09
N ILE A 158 -20.77 4.21 7.98
CA ILE A 158 -20.26 5.57 7.77
C ILE A 158 -19.29 5.63 6.59
N VAL A 159 -18.35 4.69 6.47
CA VAL A 159 -17.42 4.64 5.33
C VAL A 159 -18.16 4.42 4.01
N GLY A 160 -19.15 3.54 3.95
CA GLY A 160 -19.93 3.31 2.73
C GLY A 160 -20.72 4.54 2.27
N VAL A 161 -21.36 5.26 3.21
CA VAL A 161 -22.01 6.54 2.90
C VAL A 161 -20.99 7.58 2.43
N ASN A 162 -19.83 7.66 3.10
CA ASN A 162 -18.76 8.58 2.72
C ASN A 162 -18.24 8.28 1.32
N LEU A 163 -18.03 7.02 0.97
CA LEU A 163 -17.59 6.57 -0.35
C LEU A 163 -18.59 6.98 -1.44
N LEU A 164 -19.86 6.62 -1.28
CA LEU A 164 -20.90 6.96 -2.25
C LEU A 164 -21.03 8.48 -2.40
N HIS A 165 -21.06 9.22 -1.30
CA HIS A 165 -21.13 10.68 -1.36
C HIS A 165 -19.90 11.28 -2.03
N ALA A 166 -18.69 10.84 -1.67
CA ALA A 166 -17.46 11.35 -2.26
C ALA A 166 -17.43 11.14 -3.77
N CYS A 167 -17.71 9.93 -4.24
CA CYS A 167 -17.71 9.61 -5.68
C CYS A 167 -18.79 10.35 -6.48
N MET A 168 -19.94 10.67 -5.86
CA MET A 168 -21.05 11.35 -6.58
C MET A 168 -20.94 12.88 -6.62
N PHE A 169 -20.13 13.48 -5.73
CA PHE A 169 -20.07 14.93 -5.51
C PHE A 169 -18.65 15.54 -5.56
N LEU A 170 -17.59 14.73 -5.55
CA LEU A 170 -16.20 15.18 -5.64
C LEU A 170 -15.56 14.62 -6.90
N THR A 171 -14.69 15.41 -7.53
CA THR A 171 -13.91 15.01 -8.72
C THR A 171 -12.43 14.86 -8.42
N ASP A 172 -11.92 15.54 -7.39
CA ASP A 172 -10.53 15.44 -6.97
C ASP A 172 -10.28 14.14 -6.18
N PRO A 173 -9.40 13.23 -6.67
CA PRO A 173 -9.17 11.93 -6.03
C PRO A 173 -8.63 12.02 -4.60
N GLU A 174 -7.80 13.04 -4.30
CA GLU A 174 -7.28 13.22 -2.95
C GLU A 174 -8.38 13.64 -1.98
N GLN A 175 -9.28 14.54 -2.39
CA GLN A 175 -10.47 14.87 -1.61
C GLN A 175 -11.39 13.66 -1.42
N ILE A 176 -11.56 12.80 -2.44
CA ILE A 176 -12.33 11.56 -2.30
C ILE A 176 -11.74 10.70 -1.18
N ILE A 177 -10.43 10.46 -1.19
CA ILE A 177 -9.72 9.67 -0.17
C ILE A 177 -9.91 10.28 1.23
N LEU A 178 -9.66 11.59 1.37
CA LEU A 178 -9.76 12.28 2.65
C LEU A 178 -11.18 12.26 3.22
N SER A 179 -12.20 12.26 2.36
CA SER A 179 -13.61 12.22 2.78
C SER A 179 -14.07 10.84 3.26
N LEU A 180 -13.34 9.75 2.97
CA LEU A 180 -13.73 8.39 3.38
C LEU A 180 -13.85 8.23 4.91
N LEU A 181 -13.02 8.97 5.66
CA LEU A 181 -13.00 8.94 7.14
C LEU A 181 -13.71 10.14 7.79
N ASP A 182 -14.51 10.91 7.05
CA ASP A 182 -15.30 11.97 7.67
C ASP A 182 -16.22 11.40 8.76
N GLY A 183 -16.16 11.98 9.96
CA GLY A 183 -16.89 11.49 11.13
C GLY A 183 -16.25 10.28 11.84
N LEU A 184 -15.08 9.82 11.38
CA LEU A 184 -14.33 8.70 11.94
C LEU A 184 -12.90 9.10 12.30
N THR A 185 -12.26 8.24 13.08
CA THR A 185 -10.81 8.34 13.35
C THR A 185 -10.13 7.05 12.93
N THR A 186 -8.85 7.13 12.59
CA THR A 186 -8.03 5.97 12.20
C THR A 186 -7.85 4.95 13.33
N ARG A 187 -8.19 5.31 14.56
CA ARG A 187 -8.26 4.39 15.70
C ARG A 187 -9.45 3.43 15.64
N ARG A 188 -10.47 3.73 14.83
CA ARG A 188 -11.69 2.92 14.68
C ARG A 188 -11.70 2.15 13.37
N ILE A 189 -11.32 2.80 12.27
CA ILE A 189 -11.25 2.17 10.96
C ILE A 189 -10.10 2.77 10.16
N GLU A 190 -9.42 1.92 9.42
CA GLU A 190 -8.28 2.23 8.57
C GLU A 190 -8.67 1.92 7.12
N VAL A 191 -8.38 2.84 6.19
CA VAL A 191 -8.49 2.57 4.74
C VAL A 191 -7.09 2.23 4.25
N ASP A 192 -6.81 0.94 4.09
CA ASP A 192 -5.47 0.41 3.78
C ASP A 192 -5.30 0.00 2.31
N MET A 193 -6.33 0.22 1.47
CA MET A 193 -6.24 0.16 0.02
C MET A 193 -7.27 1.10 -0.60
N PHE A 194 -6.88 1.78 -1.69
CA PHE A 194 -7.77 2.60 -2.51
C PHE A 194 -7.38 2.45 -3.98
N ARG A 195 -8.38 2.28 -4.85
CA ARG A 195 -8.21 2.30 -6.29
C ARG A 195 -9.44 2.89 -6.96
N ILE A 196 -9.24 3.87 -7.83
CA ILE A 196 -10.30 4.44 -8.67
C ILE A 196 -9.88 4.35 -10.13
N HIS A 197 -10.80 3.92 -10.98
CA HIS A 197 -10.57 3.79 -12.41
C HIS A 197 -11.88 3.93 -13.19
N GLY A 198 -11.76 4.26 -14.48
CA GLY A 198 -12.91 4.48 -15.35
C GLY A 198 -12.66 5.62 -16.33
N PRO A 199 -13.60 5.87 -17.24
CA PRO A 199 -13.47 6.92 -18.26
C PRO A 199 -13.17 8.30 -17.67
N ASP A 200 -13.74 8.62 -16.49
CA ASP A 200 -13.58 9.95 -15.88
C ASP A 200 -12.28 10.08 -15.05
N PHE A 201 -11.59 8.97 -14.77
CA PHE A 201 -10.40 8.92 -13.91
C PHE A 201 -9.15 8.37 -14.61
N GLN A 202 -9.10 8.41 -15.95
CA GLN A 202 -7.92 7.96 -16.73
C GLN A 202 -6.62 8.72 -16.39
N HIS A 203 -6.74 9.94 -15.89
CA HIS A 203 -5.63 10.79 -15.48
C HIS A 203 -5.08 10.46 -14.09
N VAL A 204 -5.71 9.54 -13.35
CA VAL A 204 -5.34 9.22 -11.97
C VAL A 204 -4.30 8.11 -11.93
N ASP A 205 -3.16 8.40 -11.31
CA ASP A 205 -2.17 7.38 -10.96
C ASP A 205 -2.51 6.80 -9.57
N ASN A 206 -2.95 5.54 -9.53
CA ASN A 206 -3.31 4.89 -8.28
C ASN A 206 -2.11 4.65 -7.34
N ARG A 207 -0.88 4.65 -7.85
CA ARG A 207 0.33 4.58 -7.02
C ARG A 207 0.51 5.86 -6.21
N LEU A 208 0.18 7.00 -6.82
CA LEU A 208 0.12 8.27 -6.10
C LEU A 208 -0.99 8.28 -5.04
N MET A 209 -2.12 7.63 -5.31
CA MET A 209 -3.19 7.46 -4.32
C MET A 209 -2.74 6.59 -3.14
N ALA A 210 -1.99 5.51 -3.39
CA ALA A 210 -1.37 4.71 -2.35
C ALA A 210 -0.40 5.53 -1.49
N LEU A 211 0.41 6.42 -2.09
CA LEU A 211 1.25 7.35 -1.35
C LEU A 211 0.39 8.29 -0.48
N LYS A 212 -0.67 8.87 -1.05
CA LYS A 212 -1.56 9.80 -0.34
C LYS A 212 -2.29 9.15 0.83
N LEU A 213 -2.66 7.86 0.76
CA LEU A 213 -3.20 7.12 1.90
C LEU A 213 -2.22 7.11 3.10
N VAL A 214 -0.95 6.80 2.83
CA VAL A 214 0.09 6.71 3.87
C VAL A 214 0.46 8.11 4.38
N LYS A 215 0.65 9.07 3.47
CA LYS A 215 1.00 10.47 3.77
C LYS A 215 -0.06 11.16 4.63
N ASN A 216 -1.34 10.96 4.33
CA ASN A 216 -2.45 11.53 5.08
C ASN A 216 -2.84 10.71 6.33
N GLY A 217 -2.11 9.62 6.61
CA GLY A 217 -2.26 8.83 7.83
C GLY A 217 -3.49 7.93 7.86
N LEU A 218 -4.15 7.68 6.72
CA LEU A 218 -5.29 6.76 6.62
C LEU A 218 -4.87 5.30 6.81
N THR A 219 -3.62 4.97 6.48
CA THR A 219 -2.95 3.70 6.75
C THR A 219 -1.47 3.92 7.04
N LYS A 220 -0.81 2.92 7.61
CA LYS A 220 0.65 2.93 7.82
C LYS A 220 1.45 2.35 6.65
N ALA A 221 0.81 1.57 5.78
CA ALA A 221 1.48 0.99 4.63
C ALA A 221 0.53 0.71 3.47
N ALA A 222 0.99 0.95 2.25
CA ALA A 222 0.27 0.65 1.02
C ALA A 222 1.23 0.01 0.01
N MET A 223 0.72 -0.81 -0.91
CA MET A 223 1.56 -1.61 -1.81
C MET A 223 1.04 -1.59 -3.24
N PHE A 224 1.96 -1.66 -4.20
CA PHE A 224 1.63 -1.89 -5.60
C PHE A 224 2.64 -2.83 -6.27
N GLY A 225 2.19 -3.49 -7.33
CA GLY A 225 2.95 -4.48 -8.08
C GLY A 225 3.88 -3.87 -9.12
N PRO A 226 4.67 -4.70 -9.80
CA PRO A 226 5.55 -4.27 -10.88
C PRO A 226 4.79 -3.73 -12.10
N ASP A 227 3.52 -4.09 -12.25
CA ASP A 227 2.58 -3.56 -13.25
C ASP A 227 1.98 -2.20 -12.84
N GLY A 228 2.36 -1.68 -11.66
CA GLY A 228 1.83 -0.44 -11.10
C GLY A 228 0.45 -0.57 -10.48
N GLN A 229 -0.15 -1.77 -10.46
CA GLN A 229 -1.47 -1.98 -9.88
C GLN A 229 -1.37 -2.02 -8.35
N VAL A 230 -2.25 -1.26 -7.69
CA VAL A 230 -2.36 -1.26 -6.23
C VAL A 230 -2.91 -2.60 -5.76
N MET A 231 -2.28 -3.16 -4.72
CA MET A 231 -2.60 -4.48 -4.16
C MET A 231 -2.84 -4.39 -2.65
N GLN A 232 -3.69 -5.27 -2.13
CA GLN A 232 -3.92 -5.38 -0.69
C GLN A 232 -2.80 -6.25 -0.05
N PRO A 233 -2.00 -5.71 0.90
CA PRO A 233 -0.84 -6.43 1.44
C PRO A 233 -1.18 -7.72 2.18
N SER A 234 -2.28 -7.72 2.95
CA SER A 234 -2.73 -8.88 3.73
C SER A 234 -3.07 -10.09 2.86
N GLU A 235 -3.58 -9.88 1.64
CA GLU A 235 -3.96 -10.93 0.71
C GLU A 235 -2.74 -11.43 -0.08
N TYR A 236 -1.95 -10.50 -0.62
CA TYR A 236 -0.81 -10.84 -1.50
C TYR A 236 0.34 -11.52 -0.73
N LEU A 237 0.63 -11.06 0.49
CA LEU A 237 1.74 -11.55 1.32
C LEU A 237 1.32 -12.69 2.26
N TYR A 238 0.05 -13.11 2.24
CA TYR A 238 -0.45 -14.17 3.10
C TYR A 238 0.34 -15.47 2.90
N LYS A 239 0.94 -15.98 3.98
CA LYS A 239 1.77 -17.21 3.97
C LYS A 239 2.90 -17.18 2.93
N LYS A 240 3.43 -15.99 2.60
CA LYS A 240 4.62 -15.81 1.75
C LYS A 240 5.88 -15.60 2.59
N ASN A 241 7.02 -16.03 2.06
CA ASN A 241 8.33 -15.65 2.59
C ASN A 241 8.72 -14.32 1.97
N VAL A 242 9.07 -13.32 2.77
CA VAL A 242 9.21 -11.93 2.31
C VAL A 242 10.63 -11.45 2.48
N LEU A 243 11.28 -11.04 1.38
CA LEU A 243 12.58 -10.37 1.39
C LEU A 243 12.36 -8.88 1.14
N VAL A 244 12.76 -8.03 2.07
CA VAL A 244 12.58 -6.58 1.99
C VAL A 244 13.92 -5.88 1.81
N LEU A 245 14.01 -5.03 0.79
CA LEU A 245 15.09 -4.05 0.65
C LEU A 245 14.51 -2.64 0.84
N ARG A 246 14.91 -1.98 1.92
CA ARG A 246 14.58 -0.57 2.18
C ARG A 246 15.62 0.34 1.52
N GLY A 247 15.18 1.43 0.90
CA GLY A 247 16.12 2.38 0.31
C GLY A 247 15.46 3.62 -0.29
N ARG A 248 16.32 4.57 -0.71
CA ARG A 248 15.88 5.81 -1.37
C ARG A 248 15.55 5.60 -2.85
N PHE A 249 16.28 4.71 -3.54
CA PHE A 249 16.11 4.36 -4.95
C PHE A 249 16.09 5.57 -5.91
N ARG A 250 17.00 6.53 -5.70
CA ARG A 250 17.03 7.82 -6.40
C ARG A 250 18.38 8.12 -7.09
N PRO A 251 18.68 7.53 -8.26
CA PRO A 251 17.98 6.41 -8.90
C PRO A 251 18.34 5.07 -8.26
N VAL A 252 17.80 3.96 -8.78
CA VAL A 252 18.31 2.61 -8.49
C VAL A 252 19.69 2.43 -9.13
N THR A 253 20.69 2.02 -8.35
CA THR A 253 22.07 1.78 -8.84
C THR A 253 22.43 0.29 -8.82
N HIS A 254 23.60 -0.06 -9.36
CA HIS A 254 24.14 -1.42 -9.26
C HIS A 254 24.33 -1.90 -7.82
N VAL A 255 24.54 -1.00 -6.84
CA VAL A 255 24.60 -1.38 -5.42
C VAL A 255 23.26 -1.94 -4.95
N ASN A 256 22.15 -1.27 -5.27
CA ASN A 256 20.83 -1.74 -4.85
C ASN A 256 20.47 -3.10 -5.46
N VAL A 257 20.81 -3.27 -6.75
CA VAL A 257 20.57 -4.54 -7.44
C VAL A 257 21.43 -5.65 -6.86
N ASP A 258 22.71 -5.40 -6.57
CA ASP A 258 23.58 -6.40 -5.98
C ASP A 258 23.13 -6.78 -4.56
N MET A 259 22.78 -5.80 -3.73
CA MET A 259 22.17 -6.04 -2.40
C MET A 259 20.97 -6.99 -2.50
N LEU A 260 20.04 -6.73 -3.41
CA LEU A 260 18.83 -7.53 -3.57
C LEU A 260 19.13 -8.94 -4.10
N LEU A 261 19.97 -9.07 -5.13
CA LEU A 261 20.25 -10.35 -5.76
C LEU A 261 21.08 -11.27 -4.85
N SER A 262 22.09 -10.72 -4.18
CA SER A 262 22.97 -11.46 -3.28
C SER A 262 22.21 -11.95 -2.04
N SER A 263 21.42 -11.07 -1.42
CA SER A 263 20.52 -11.48 -0.32
C SER A 263 19.44 -12.49 -0.75
N LEU A 264 18.87 -12.36 -1.95
CA LEU A 264 17.92 -13.34 -2.47
C LEU A 264 18.56 -14.73 -2.67
N ARG A 265 19.84 -14.80 -3.05
CA ARG A 265 20.58 -16.08 -3.14
C ARG A 265 20.73 -16.72 -1.77
N LEU A 266 21.03 -15.96 -0.72
CA LEU A 266 21.09 -16.45 0.66
C LEU A 266 19.71 -16.90 1.15
N PHE A 267 18.69 -16.07 0.94
CA PHE A 267 17.33 -16.35 1.37
C PHE A 267 16.76 -17.65 0.79
N LYS A 268 17.09 -17.97 -0.47
CA LYS A 268 16.71 -19.22 -1.14
C LYS A 268 17.38 -20.49 -0.57
N LYS A 269 18.42 -20.34 0.25
CA LYS A 269 19.15 -21.45 0.89
C LYS A 269 18.65 -21.75 2.31
N GLU A 270 17.88 -20.84 2.92
CA GLU A 270 17.27 -21.06 4.23
C GLU A 270 16.33 -22.28 4.19
N SER A 271 16.46 -23.16 5.19
CA SER A 271 15.76 -24.45 5.22
C SER A 271 14.24 -24.32 5.39
N ASP A 272 13.77 -23.23 6.01
CA ASP A 272 12.36 -22.91 6.23
C ASP A 272 11.76 -22.00 5.13
N VAL A 273 12.51 -21.71 4.06
CA VAL A 273 12.05 -20.89 2.92
C VAL A 273 11.63 -21.75 1.73
N GLU A 274 10.32 -21.76 1.49
CA GLU A 274 9.74 -22.31 0.25
C GLU A 274 9.93 -21.34 -0.92
N ARG A 275 10.80 -21.71 -1.87
CA ARG A 275 11.23 -20.84 -2.99
C ARG A 275 10.07 -20.33 -3.86
N ALA A 276 9.06 -21.16 -4.10
CA ALA A 276 7.89 -20.79 -4.90
C ALA A 276 6.98 -19.75 -4.22
N LYS A 277 7.21 -19.49 -2.92
CA LYS A 277 6.45 -18.51 -2.12
C LYS A 277 7.29 -17.31 -1.68
N ILE A 278 8.46 -17.11 -2.28
CA ILE A 278 9.27 -15.92 -2.03
C ILE A 278 8.63 -14.73 -2.76
N VAL A 279 8.50 -13.62 -2.03
CA VAL A 279 8.14 -12.31 -2.57
C VAL A 279 9.24 -11.32 -2.18
N THR A 280 9.75 -10.58 -3.16
CA THR A 280 10.65 -9.45 -2.92
C THR A 280 9.85 -8.16 -2.83
N LEU A 281 10.16 -7.34 -1.84
CA LEU A 281 9.58 -6.02 -1.61
C LEU A 281 10.68 -4.97 -1.59
N THR A 282 10.42 -3.87 -2.29
CA THR A 282 11.22 -2.66 -2.22
C THR A 282 10.45 -1.64 -1.39
N GLU A 283 11.00 -1.24 -0.24
CA GLU A 283 10.32 -0.31 0.66
C GLU A 283 10.79 1.14 0.45
N LEU A 284 9.83 2.03 0.20
CA LEU A 284 9.98 3.48 0.22
C LEU A 284 9.31 4.01 1.50
N THR A 285 10.10 4.49 2.45
CA THR A 285 9.54 5.12 3.65
C THR A 285 9.16 6.57 3.37
N LEU A 286 8.13 7.11 4.05
CA LEU A 286 7.80 8.54 3.96
C LEU A 286 9.01 9.42 4.32
N ASN A 287 9.84 8.97 5.27
CA ASN A 287 11.06 9.66 5.66
C ASN A 287 12.08 9.76 4.51
N ASP A 288 12.24 8.68 3.73
CA ASP A 288 13.13 8.67 2.55
C ASP A 288 12.58 9.48 1.36
N LEU A 289 11.27 9.77 1.39
CA LEU A 289 10.57 10.60 0.41
C LEU A 289 10.53 12.09 0.81
N SER A 290 10.73 12.43 2.09
CA SER A 290 10.51 13.77 2.65
C SER A 290 11.80 14.51 3.04
N LEU A 291 12.91 14.32 2.31
CA LEU A 291 14.24 14.85 2.68
C LEU A 291 14.27 16.38 2.92
N ASP A 292 13.43 17.16 2.23
CA ASP A 292 13.34 18.62 2.36
C ASP A 292 12.08 19.09 3.14
N GLY A 293 11.48 18.20 3.93
CA GLY A 293 10.26 18.48 4.72
C GLY A 293 8.95 18.39 3.94
N SER A 294 9.00 18.15 2.62
CA SER A 294 7.85 17.84 1.78
C SER A 294 8.14 16.69 0.83
N ILE A 295 7.10 15.97 0.41
CA ILE A 295 7.22 14.86 -0.54
C ILE A 295 6.89 15.41 -1.93
N ASP A 296 7.86 15.32 -2.84
CA ASP A 296 7.70 15.61 -4.26
C ASP A 296 7.04 14.39 -4.95
N GLU A 297 5.82 14.59 -5.44
CA GLU A 297 5.02 13.55 -6.11
C GLU A 297 5.66 13.08 -7.43
N LYS A 298 6.33 13.97 -8.16
CA LYS A 298 7.04 13.62 -9.40
C LYS A 298 8.27 12.78 -9.09
N ASP A 299 9.03 13.15 -8.06
CA ASP A 299 10.19 12.38 -7.61
C ASP A 299 9.78 10.98 -7.12
N PHE A 300 8.67 10.87 -6.39
CA PHE A 300 8.09 9.59 -6.00
C PHE A 300 7.74 8.72 -7.22
N LEU A 301 7.01 9.27 -8.20
CA LEU A 301 6.63 8.53 -9.40
C LEU A 301 7.84 8.07 -10.21
N ASN A 302 8.88 8.91 -10.35
CA ASN A 302 10.14 8.51 -11.00
C ASN A 302 10.79 7.29 -10.32
N ARG A 303 10.82 7.27 -8.97
CA ARG A 303 11.34 6.13 -8.20
C ARG A 303 10.46 4.89 -8.41
N ALA A 304 9.15 5.06 -8.35
CA ALA A 304 8.18 3.97 -8.56
C ALA A 304 8.33 3.35 -9.96
N ASP A 305 8.41 4.17 -11.02
CA ASP A 305 8.56 3.72 -12.41
C ASP A 305 9.81 2.85 -12.58
N ILE A 306 10.94 3.28 -12.00
CA ILE A 306 12.19 2.53 -12.10
C ILE A 306 12.11 1.22 -11.33
N ILE A 307 11.58 1.22 -10.11
CA ILE A 307 11.45 0.00 -9.31
C ILE A 307 10.50 -1.00 -10.01
N CYS A 308 9.37 -0.53 -10.54
CA CYS A 308 8.44 -1.33 -11.34
C CYS A 308 9.09 -1.88 -12.61
N SER A 309 9.90 -1.09 -13.34
CA SER A 309 10.62 -1.53 -14.55
C SER A 309 11.59 -2.70 -14.30
N LEU A 310 12.06 -2.83 -13.06
CA LEU A 310 12.91 -3.93 -12.58
C LEU A 310 12.10 -5.14 -12.07
N GLY A 311 10.77 -5.12 -12.25
CA GLY A 311 9.87 -6.21 -11.87
C GLY A 311 9.69 -6.35 -10.35
N GLN A 312 9.92 -5.28 -9.58
CA GLN A 312 9.81 -5.31 -8.12
C GLN A 312 8.44 -4.81 -7.63
N ASN A 313 7.97 -5.40 -6.53
CA ASN A 313 6.83 -4.87 -5.78
C ASN A 313 7.30 -3.71 -4.89
N VAL A 314 6.48 -2.67 -4.77
CA VAL A 314 6.78 -1.50 -3.95
C VAL A 314 5.89 -1.45 -2.73
N LEU A 315 6.50 -1.30 -1.55
CA LEU A 315 5.81 -1.00 -0.29
C LEU A 315 6.09 0.45 0.09
N ILE A 316 5.06 1.27 0.18
CA ILE A 316 5.13 2.60 0.77
C ILE A 316 4.80 2.46 2.25
N SER A 317 5.63 3.01 3.14
CA SER A 317 5.39 2.89 4.58
C SER A 317 5.65 4.18 5.35
N ASN A 318 5.00 4.31 6.49
CA ASN A 318 5.36 5.26 7.53
C ASN A 318 6.00 4.53 8.74
N TYR A 319 6.80 3.50 8.48
CA TYR A 319 7.53 2.73 9.48
C TYR A 319 9.00 3.15 9.47
N PHE A 320 9.32 4.20 10.24
CA PHE A 320 10.70 4.66 10.39
C PHE A 320 11.59 3.57 11.00
N GLU A 321 11.14 2.96 12.09
CA GLU A 321 11.87 1.90 12.78
C GLU A 321 11.59 0.52 12.17
N TYR A 322 12.65 -0.25 11.92
CA TYR A 322 12.56 -1.57 11.30
C TYR A 322 11.67 -2.55 12.09
N TYR A 323 11.67 -2.49 13.42
CA TYR A 323 10.86 -3.39 14.24
C TYR A 323 9.35 -3.23 13.98
N LYS A 324 8.86 -2.01 13.65
CA LYS A 324 7.45 -1.78 13.34
C LYS A 324 7.05 -2.37 11.99
N LEU A 325 7.95 -2.28 11.00
CA LEU A 325 7.74 -2.93 9.71
C LEU A 325 7.70 -4.46 9.86
N VAL A 326 8.63 -5.03 10.64
CA VAL A 326 8.67 -6.47 10.88
C VAL A 326 7.44 -6.94 11.65
N ASP A 327 6.99 -6.22 12.67
CA ASP A 327 5.73 -6.51 13.37
C ASP A 327 4.54 -6.52 12.39
N TYR A 328 4.42 -5.49 11.54
CA TYR A 328 3.39 -5.41 10.49
C TYR A 328 3.43 -6.61 9.54
N LEU A 329 4.60 -6.93 8.97
CA LEU A 329 4.76 -8.03 8.01
C LEU A 329 4.56 -9.40 8.66
N SER A 330 5.00 -9.59 9.91
CA SER A 330 4.88 -10.87 10.61
C SER A 330 3.43 -11.29 10.83
N LYS A 331 2.55 -10.32 11.14
CA LYS A 331 1.10 -10.53 11.31
C LYS A 331 0.41 -10.99 10.02
N ILE A 332 0.91 -10.52 8.88
CA ILE A 332 0.38 -10.82 7.54
C ILE A 332 0.91 -12.15 7.01
N THR A 333 2.22 -12.36 7.10
CA THR A 333 2.91 -13.53 6.55
C THR A 333 2.64 -14.83 7.34
N LYS A 334 2.02 -14.73 8.53
CA LYS A 334 1.59 -15.86 9.37
C LYS A 334 2.74 -16.82 9.72
N GLY A 335 3.83 -16.26 10.25
CA GLY A 335 4.98 -17.03 10.74
C GLY A 335 5.95 -17.51 9.67
N LYS A 336 5.74 -17.13 8.40
CA LYS A 336 6.72 -17.35 7.33
C LYS A 336 7.94 -16.46 7.50
N LYS A 337 9.05 -16.86 6.86
CA LYS A 337 10.32 -16.18 7.05
C LYS A 337 10.27 -14.80 6.43
N ILE A 338 10.72 -13.82 7.18
CA ILE A 338 10.99 -12.47 6.70
C ILE A 338 12.51 -12.33 6.64
N ALA A 339 13.00 -11.62 5.63
CA ALA A 339 14.37 -11.19 5.58
C ALA A 339 14.43 -9.68 5.29
N MET A 340 15.32 -8.96 5.96
CA MET A 340 15.59 -7.56 5.66
C MET A 340 17.02 -7.39 5.18
N VAL A 341 17.17 -6.66 4.10
CA VAL A 341 18.47 -6.35 3.48
C VAL A 341 18.84 -4.92 3.84
N MET A 342 20.03 -4.73 4.40
CA MET A 342 20.52 -3.40 4.78
C MET A 342 22.04 -3.33 4.75
N GLY A 343 22.58 -2.12 4.59
CA GLY A 343 24.01 -1.90 4.74
C GLY A 343 24.44 -1.88 6.21
N VAL A 344 25.71 -2.20 6.47
CA VAL A 344 26.29 -2.18 7.84
C VAL A 344 26.13 -0.82 8.55
N TYR A 345 26.16 0.31 7.82
CA TYR A 345 25.89 1.64 8.41
C TYR A 345 24.44 1.83 8.85
N ALA A 346 23.47 1.16 8.20
CA ALA A 346 22.10 1.16 8.67
C ALA A 346 21.95 0.29 9.92
N LEU A 347 22.69 -0.81 10.00
CA LEU A 347 22.74 -1.66 11.19
C LEU A 347 23.28 -0.90 12.42
N GLN A 348 24.28 -0.03 12.25
CA GLN A 348 24.75 0.85 13.33
C GLN A 348 23.61 1.67 13.94
N LYS A 349 22.70 2.21 13.13
CA LYS A 349 21.52 2.95 13.63
C LYS A 349 20.54 2.04 14.36
N VAL A 350 20.41 0.77 13.96
CA VAL A 350 19.57 -0.21 14.66
C VAL A 350 20.08 -0.47 16.07
N PHE A 351 21.41 -0.46 16.28
CA PHE A 351 22.04 -0.63 17.59
C PHE A 351 22.29 0.68 18.35
N ASP A 352 21.91 1.84 17.80
CA ASP A 352 22.03 3.13 18.51
C ASP A 352 20.90 3.28 19.53
N GLU A 353 21.23 3.15 20.82
CA GLU A 353 20.29 3.25 21.94
C GLU A 353 19.51 4.57 21.96
N LYS A 354 20.08 5.66 21.40
CA LYS A 354 19.42 6.96 21.29
C LYS A 354 18.13 6.90 20.47
N THR A 355 18.04 5.95 19.54
CA THR A 355 16.84 5.71 18.73
C THR A 355 15.64 5.33 19.60
N TYR A 356 15.87 4.78 20.81
CA TYR A 356 14.85 4.13 21.63
C TYR A 356 14.60 4.81 22.99
N GLU A 357 15.15 6.00 23.24
CA GLU A 357 15.02 6.72 24.52
C GLU A 357 13.56 7.00 24.95
N LYS A 358 12.63 7.06 23.99
CA LYS A 358 11.19 7.29 24.24
C LYS A 358 10.39 6.02 24.49
N ILE A 359 11.03 4.84 24.44
CA ILE A 359 10.39 3.54 24.60
C ILE A 359 10.77 3.02 25.99
N TRP A 360 9.77 2.57 26.76
CA TRP A 360 9.97 2.23 28.17
C TRP A 360 11.00 1.12 28.38
N GLY A 361 10.95 0.05 27.57
CA GLY A 361 11.96 -1.01 27.59
C GLY A 361 13.18 -0.77 26.68
N GLY A 362 13.33 0.43 26.13
CA GLY A 362 14.47 0.83 25.30
C GLY A 362 14.75 -0.10 24.12
N ILE A 363 16.03 -0.39 23.90
CA ILE A 363 16.50 -1.27 22.82
C ILE A 363 15.96 -2.70 22.95
N LEU A 364 15.81 -3.23 24.16
CA LEU A 364 15.38 -4.61 24.39
C LEU A 364 13.93 -4.85 23.96
N GLU A 365 13.02 -3.90 24.24
CA GLU A 365 11.61 -3.98 23.79
C GLU A 365 11.50 -3.98 22.25
N CYS A 366 12.32 -3.14 21.60
CA CYS A 366 12.37 -3.06 20.14
C CYS A 366 12.95 -4.32 19.52
N PHE A 367 14.01 -4.86 20.11
CA PHE A 367 14.67 -6.07 19.64
C PHE A 367 13.81 -7.32 19.86
N ALA A 368 13.03 -7.38 20.94
CA ALA A 368 12.02 -8.41 21.12
C ALA A 368 10.99 -8.39 19.99
N SER A 369 10.51 -7.20 19.61
CA SER A 369 9.55 -7.04 18.50
C SER A 369 10.16 -7.37 17.14
N LEU A 370 11.42 -6.96 16.91
CA LEU A 370 12.14 -7.24 15.66
C LEU A 370 12.48 -8.73 15.56
N PHE A 371 13.31 -9.23 16.45
CA PHE A 371 13.94 -10.56 16.39
C PHE A 371 13.12 -11.69 17.01
N GLY A 372 12.03 -11.37 17.74
CA GLY A 372 11.09 -12.36 18.26
C GLY A 372 10.26 -13.06 17.18
N SER A 373 10.17 -12.47 16.00
CA SER A 373 9.56 -13.09 14.81
C SER A 373 10.56 -13.98 14.04
N ASN A 374 10.08 -14.71 13.02
CA ASN A 374 10.94 -15.46 12.10
C ASN A 374 11.59 -14.52 11.08
N ILE A 375 12.50 -13.66 11.55
CA ILE A 375 13.26 -12.68 10.77
C ILE A 375 14.74 -13.07 10.68
N LYS A 376 15.38 -12.69 9.57
CA LYS A 376 16.83 -12.64 9.43
C LYS A 376 17.28 -11.34 8.76
N LEU A 377 18.37 -10.74 9.20
CA LEU A 377 18.98 -9.59 8.54
C LEU A 377 20.14 -10.04 7.66
N TYR A 378 20.15 -9.61 6.40
CA TYR A 378 21.28 -9.77 5.50
C TYR A 378 22.02 -8.44 5.38
N ILE A 379 23.27 -8.45 5.84
CA ILE A 379 24.07 -7.23 6.02
C ILE A 379 25.03 -7.08 4.85
N TYR A 380 24.82 -6.02 4.08
CA TYR A 380 25.68 -5.68 2.96
C TYR A 380 26.88 -4.85 3.44
N PRO A 381 28.11 -5.20 3.06
CA PRO A 381 29.30 -4.50 3.51
C PRO A 381 29.38 -3.09 2.91
N ALA A 382 30.21 -2.25 3.51
CA ALA A 382 30.50 -0.91 2.98
C ALA A 382 32.01 -0.64 2.97
N LEU A 383 32.44 0.33 2.17
CA LEU A 383 33.83 0.83 2.22
C LEU A 383 33.96 1.89 3.31
N ARG A 384 35.04 1.80 4.08
CA ARG A 384 35.49 2.84 5.01
C ARG A 384 36.27 3.92 4.27
N LYS A 385 36.60 5.00 4.99
CA LYS A 385 37.40 6.12 4.44
C LYS A 385 38.81 5.72 4.01
N ASP A 386 39.35 4.63 4.55
CA ASP A 386 40.65 4.06 4.23
C ASP A 386 40.55 2.91 3.21
N ASP A 387 39.41 2.81 2.51
CA ASP A 387 39.08 1.76 1.53
C ASP A 387 39.04 0.32 2.08
N SER A 388 39.09 0.15 3.40
CA SER A 388 38.88 -1.16 4.01
C SER A 388 37.38 -1.52 4.07
N LEU A 389 37.06 -2.82 3.99
CA LEU A 389 35.69 -3.30 4.09
C LEU A 389 35.18 -3.22 5.52
N PHE A 390 33.93 -2.81 5.67
CA PHE A 390 33.20 -2.83 6.92
C PHE A 390 32.14 -3.94 6.88
N THR A 391 32.34 -4.98 7.70
CA THR A 391 31.47 -6.17 7.81
C THR A 391 30.91 -6.32 9.23
N LEU A 392 30.14 -7.40 9.49
CA LEU A 392 29.66 -7.71 10.84
C LEU A 392 30.78 -7.93 11.87
N GLU A 393 31.91 -8.51 11.46
CA GLU A 393 33.06 -8.75 12.34
C GLU A 393 33.64 -7.42 12.87
N ASN A 394 33.84 -6.47 11.97
CA ASN A 394 34.31 -5.15 12.35
C ASN A 394 33.25 -4.40 13.17
N PHE A 395 31.96 -4.56 12.83
CA PHE A 395 30.87 -3.94 13.54
C PHE A 395 30.82 -4.41 15.00
N GLU A 396 30.98 -5.70 15.26
CA GLU A 396 31.06 -6.24 16.62
C GLU A 396 32.20 -5.61 17.42
N SER A 397 33.37 -5.44 16.79
CA SER A 397 34.56 -4.88 17.43
C SER A 397 34.35 -3.42 17.88
N GLU A 398 33.54 -2.66 17.13
CA GLU A 398 33.24 -1.24 17.37
C GLU A 398 31.97 -1.01 18.20
N LEU A 399 31.19 -2.05 18.48
CA LEU A 399 30.01 -1.93 19.33
C LEU A 399 30.40 -1.55 20.78
N PRO A 400 29.56 -0.77 21.49
CA PRO A 400 29.67 -0.61 22.94
C PRO A 400 29.66 -1.96 23.67
N ASP A 401 30.47 -2.09 24.73
CA ASP A 401 30.64 -3.37 25.45
C ASP A 401 29.32 -3.92 26.01
N ASN A 402 28.38 -3.07 26.41
CA ASN A 402 27.05 -3.46 26.89
C ASN A 402 26.16 -4.08 25.78
N LEU A 403 26.46 -3.83 24.50
CA LEU A 403 25.68 -4.33 23.36
C LEU A 403 26.31 -5.55 22.69
N LYS A 404 27.60 -5.83 22.92
CA LYS A 404 28.30 -6.97 22.30
C LYS A 404 27.64 -8.32 22.59
N ASN A 405 27.22 -8.56 23.83
CA ASN A 405 26.56 -9.83 24.19
C ASN A 405 25.18 -9.97 23.54
N LEU A 406 24.44 -8.86 23.38
CA LEU A 406 23.18 -8.87 22.65
C LEU A 406 23.41 -9.18 21.16
N PHE A 407 24.43 -8.57 20.56
CA PHE A 407 24.83 -8.85 19.19
C PHE A 407 25.21 -10.33 18.98
N ARG A 408 26.09 -10.87 19.84
CA ARG A 408 26.49 -12.29 19.80
C ARG A 408 25.32 -13.23 19.94
N TYR A 409 24.40 -12.96 20.87
CA TYR A 409 23.17 -13.74 21.01
C TYR A 409 22.40 -13.81 19.68
N LEU A 410 22.28 -12.71 18.95
CA LEU A 410 21.61 -12.70 17.65
C LEU A 410 22.40 -13.46 16.57
N MET A 411 23.73 -13.36 16.56
CA MET A 411 24.59 -14.14 15.66
C MET A 411 24.46 -15.65 15.93
N ASP A 412 24.55 -16.07 17.20
CA ASP A 412 24.42 -17.47 17.63
C ASP A 412 23.05 -18.06 17.28
N ASN A 413 22.01 -17.21 17.24
CA ASN A 413 20.64 -17.58 16.86
C ASN A 413 20.36 -17.39 15.35
N ASN A 414 21.39 -17.21 14.52
CA ASN A 414 21.29 -17.09 13.06
C ASN A 414 20.33 -15.96 12.61
N LYS A 415 20.25 -14.87 13.38
CA LYS A 415 19.39 -13.71 13.10
C LYS A 415 20.03 -12.68 12.17
N MET A 416 21.35 -12.75 11.97
CA MET A 416 22.10 -11.87 11.09
C MET A 416 23.13 -12.67 10.30
N GLU A 417 23.38 -12.27 9.05
CA GLU A 417 24.41 -12.88 8.19
C GLU A 417 25.00 -11.82 7.25
N ASP A 418 26.31 -11.87 7.05
CA ASP A 418 27.02 -11.03 6.08
C ASP A 418 26.71 -11.48 4.64
N ILE A 419 26.57 -10.53 3.74
CA ILE A 419 26.55 -10.79 2.29
C ILE A 419 27.99 -10.88 1.80
N HIS A 420 28.58 -12.07 1.86
CA HIS A 420 29.97 -12.31 1.48
C HIS A 420 30.25 -12.20 -0.02
N ASP A 421 29.26 -12.43 -0.87
CA ASP A 421 29.37 -12.35 -2.34
C ASP A 421 29.01 -10.96 -2.89
N ALA A 422 29.16 -9.92 -2.07
CA ALA A 422 28.98 -8.53 -2.48
C ALA A 422 30.02 -8.10 -3.53
N ASN A 423 29.57 -7.38 -4.55
CA ASN A 423 30.46 -6.79 -5.53
C ASN A 423 31.13 -5.53 -4.96
N VAL A 424 32.36 -5.72 -4.46
CA VAL A 424 33.19 -4.64 -3.89
C VAL A 424 33.39 -3.48 -4.87
N GLY A 425 33.45 -3.76 -6.18
CA GLY A 425 33.60 -2.74 -7.22
C GLY A 425 32.41 -1.78 -7.35
N ASN A 426 31.25 -2.13 -6.80
CA ASN A 426 30.07 -1.26 -6.76
C ASN A 426 30.02 -0.37 -5.51
N LEU A 427 30.79 -0.66 -4.45
CA LEU A 427 30.64 -0.01 -3.14
C LEU A 427 30.97 1.49 -3.14
N ASN A 428 31.71 1.95 -4.14
CA ASN A 428 32.04 3.37 -4.35
C ASN A 428 30.91 4.16 -5.03
N ILE A 429 29.83 3.51 -5.48
CA ILE A 429 28.72 4.18 -6.16
C ILE A 429 27.86 4.94 -5.15
N ILE A 430 27.86 6.27 -5.25
CA ILE A 430 27.05 7.16 -4.42
C ILE A 430 25.86 7.67 -5.23
N SER A 431 24.64 7.29 -4.84
CA SER A 431 23.39 7.63 -5.55
C SER A 431 23.21 9.14 -5.79
N ASP A 432 23.59 9.98 -4.81
CA ASP A 432 23.45 11.43 -4.92
C ASP A 432 24.39 12.02 -6.00
N ASN A 433 25.57 11.43 -6.21
CA ASN A 433 26.49 11.81 -7.30
C ASN A 433 25.91 11.40 -8.66
N VAL A 434 25.38 10.17 -8.76
CA VAL A 434 24.73 9.67 -9.98
C VAL A 434 23.55 10.58 -10.36
N LEU A 435 22.71 10.95 -9.40
CA LEU A 435 21.59 11.88 -9.61
C LEU A 435 22.07 13.26 -10.10
N ALA A 436 23.16 13.79 -9.54
CA ALA A 436 23.73 15.05 -9.98
C ALA A 436 24.23 14.99 -11.44
N MET A 437 24.86 13.88 -11.85
CA MET A 437 25.28 13.67 -13.23
C MET A 437 24.08 13.60 -14.19
N ILE A 438 23.02 12.85 -13.82
CA ILE A 438 21.78 12.72 -14.60
C ILE A 438 21.15 14.09 -14.87
N ARG A 439 20.98 14.91 -13.82
CA ARG A 439 20.36 16.24 -13.93
C ARG A 439 21.12 17.21 -14.83
N LYS A 440 22.44 17.07 -14.88
CA LYS A 440 23.30 17.87 -15.74
C LYS A 440 23.39 17.34 -17.18
N GLY A 441 22.86 16.15 -17.44
CA GLY A 441 23.05 15.46 -18.72
C GLY A 441 24.51 15.08 -18.99
N GLU A 442 25.32 14.92 -17.94
CA GLU A 442 26.72 14.46 -18.08
C GLU A 442 26.74 13.01 -18.59
N SER A 443 27.78 12.62 -19.33
CA SER A 443 27.97 11.23 -19.76
C SER A 443 28.70 10.41 -18.69
N GLY A 444 28.45 9.10 -18.64
CA GLY A 444 29.20 8.14 -17.84
C GLY A 444 28.53 7.74 -16.53
N TRP A 445 27.32 8.25 -16.22
CA TRP A 445 26.51 7.75 -15.11
C TRP A 445 25.84 6.41 -15.44
N GLU A 446 25.68 6.12 -16.73
CA GLU A 446 25.08 4.91 -17.27
C GLU A 446 25.73 3.64 -16.72
N LYS A 447 27.05 3.65 -16.52
CA LYS A 447 27.81 2.53 -15.96
C LYS A 447 27.51 2.22 -14.48
N PHE A 448 26.79 3.09 -13.77
CA PHE A 448 26.47 2.94 -12.36
C PHE A 448 25.06 2.40 -12.11
N VAL A 449 24.26 2.28 -13.17
CA VAL A 449 22.86 1.83 -13.09
C VAL A 449 22.63 0.65 -14.05
N PRO A 450 21.65 -0.22 -13.78
CA PRO A 450 21.27 -1.24 -14.74
C PRO A 450 20.79 -0.63 -16.07
N HIS A 451 21.06 -1.31 -17.19
CA HIS A 451 20.65 -0.85 -18.53
C HIS A 451 19.17 -0.45 -18.63
N LYS A 452 18.27 -1.26 -18.04
CA LYS A 452 16.84 -0.93 -18.00
C LYS A 452 16.53 0.39 -17.30
N VAL A 453 17.30 0.73 -16.27
CA VAL A 453 17.16 1.99 -15.53
C VAL A 453 17.68 3.16 -16.37
N GLU A 454 18.81 2.97 -17.05
CA GLU A 454 19.32 3.94 -18.02
C GLU A 454 18.27 4.25 -19.11
N GLU A 455 17.74 3.22 -19.77
CA GLU A 455 16.70 3.35 -20.80
C GLU A 455 15.49 4.10 -20.25
N ALA A 456 14.95 3.68 -19.11
CA ALA A 456 13.80 4.32 -18.48
C ALA A 456 14.05 5.80 -18.17
N ILE A 457 15.24 6.15 -17.65
CA ILE A 457 15.60 7.55 -17.36
C ILE A 457 15.67 8.38 -18.63
N LYS A 458 16.34 7.88 -19.68
CA LYS A 458 16.53 8.61 -20.95
C LYS A 458 15.22 8.75 -21.72
N GLU A 459 14.46 7.67 -21.88
CA GLU A 459 13.20 7.64 -22.65
C GLU A 459 12.10 8.48 -22.00
N ASN A 460 11.98 8.41 -20.67
CA ASN A 460 10.89 9.08 -19.96
C ASN A 460 11.30 10.44 -19.38
N GLY A 461 12.59 10.75 -19.30
CA GLY A 461 13.09 12.01 -18.75
C GLY A 461 12.96 12.04 -17.22
N LEU A 462 13.17 10.88 -16.59
CA LEU A 462 13.05 10.72 -15.15
C LEU A 462 14.17 11.48 -14.44
N PHE A 463 13.92 11.90 -13.20
CA PHE A 463 14.88 12.65 -12.37
C PHE A 463 15.44 13.92 -13.02
N ASP A 464 14.61 14.60 -13.82
CA ASP A 464 14.96 15.84 -14.51
C ASP A 464 16.11 15.67 -15.52
N TYR A 465 16.25 14.47 -16.10
CA TYR A 465 17.18 14.24 -17.21
C TYR A 465 16.83 15.17 -18.39
N PRO A 466 17.80 15.94 -18.92
CA PRO A 466 17.55 16.88 -19.99
C PRO A 466 17.26 16.14 -21.31
N LYS A 467 15.99 16.05 -21.68
CA LYS A 467 15.60 15.58 -23.01
C LYS A 467 16.00 16.62 -24.04
N THR A 468 16.87 16.24 -24.98
CA THR A 468 17.00 16.99 -26.23
C THR A 468 15.65 16.89 -26.94
N ILE A 469 14.94 18.02 -27.08
CA ILE A 469 13.73 18.07 -27.89
C ILE A 469 14.14 17.68 -29.30
N ALA A 470 13.78 16.47 -29.74
CA ALA A 470 13.86 16.14 -31.15
C ALA A 470 12.90 17.11 -31.86
N ASN A 471 13.46 18.04 -32.63
CA ASN A 471 12.67 18.91 -33.49
C ASN A 471 11.69 18.03 -34.29
N PRO A 472 10.39 18.37 -34.37
CA PRO A 472 9.51 17.70 -35.30
C PRO A 472 10.12 17.85 -36.70
N LEU A 473 10.25 16.73 -37.41
CA LEU A 473 10.69 16.70 -38.79
C LEU A 473 9.89 17.75 -39.59
N PRO A 474 10.55 18.62 -40.38
CA PRO A 474 9.83 19.56 -41.22
C PRO A 474 8.94 18.77 -42.19
N ALA A 475 7.70 19.25 -42.31
CA ALA A 475 6.60 18.66 -43.07
C ALA A 475 6.91 18.42 -44.54
#